data_AF-A0A3N5LFL0-F1
#
_entry.id   AF-A0A3N5LFL0-F1
#
_cell.length_a   1.000
_cell.length_b   1.000
_cell.length_c   1.000
_cell.angle_alpha   90.00
_cell.angle_beta   90.00
_cell.angle_gamma   90.00
#
_symmetry.space_group_name_H-M   'P 1'
#
loop_
_entity.id
_entity.type
_entity.pdbx_description
1 polymer ?
#
loop_
_entity_poly.entity_id
_entity_poly.type
_entity_poly.pdbx_seq_one_letter_code
_entity_poly.pdbx_strand_id
1 'polypeptide(L)'
;MPRPRLLGAALLLTVIAAAPAAAQSVDCGEYEGVVCQGYFTDEAGVVADRQRIEDSIARLVAKHGSPIAVVVVTDSRGRSPGDFAVELADAWGVGDPEEQNGILVLVSLEERRVDVATQPAVTVSGEALASSARTFFQAGDYEGGLLAIAGALDQILSGTVPDTDGSDDGGGPGLPALGLLALFGTVLAGIAAVWMVAASRRSSRAAEMRRRQRLVDTDLAALEPSGHELPAVDDYALAAPSPPPELSTRDALAALQVLGERGRTSPAAAVVEALWSHGLVVVLDRQALLADTREPLELRATQERPLLEDAVQAAADDALAVDPKEDTEFRVRRQELADLVASLRPHRVAAARRRTADTILAELVATDAGHAGPTAAGRRLLAAGPALDPEAPVADSLAEIAEAYETA
;
A
#
# COMPACT_ATOMS: atom_id res chain seq x y z
N MET A 1 -7.65 68.34 30.18
CA MET A 1 -8.91 67.68 30.61
C MET A 1 -9.90 67.78 29.45
N PRO A 2 -10.77 66.80 29.17
CA PRO A 2 -10.70 65.35 29.37
C PRO A 2 -10.92 64.55 28.05
N ARG A 3 -10.61 63.27 28.19
CA ARG A 3 -10.78 62.06 27.34
C ARG A 3 -12.19 61.87 26.72
N PRO A 4 -12.52 60.65 26.22
CA PRO A 4 -11.99 59.78 25.16
C PRO A 4 -13.15 59.35 24.23
N ARG A 5 -13.01 58.19 23.56
CA ARG A 5 -14.04 57.29 23.00
C ARG A 5 -14.09 57.33 21.47
N LEU A 6 -14.28 56.25 20.73
CA LEU A 6 -14.48 54.81 20.92
C LEU A 6 -14.53 54.28 19.47
N LEU A 7 -14.17 53.02 19.27
CA LEU A 7 -14.68 52.10 18.24
C LEU A 7 -14.75 52.55 16.77
N GLY A 8 -14.03 51.81 15.94
CA GLY A 8 -14.29 51.69 14.50
C GLY A 8 -13.62 50.44 13.94
N ALA A 9 -13.96 49.28 14.50
CA ALA A 9 -13.58 48.00 13.97
C ALA A 9 -14.20 47.82 12.58
N ALA A 10 -13.35 47.59 11.57
CA ALA A 10 -13.73 47.03 10.29
C ALA A 10 -12.51 46.30 9.71
N LEU A 11 -12.09 45.21 10.35
CA LEU A 11 -11.19 44.25 9.72
C LEU A 11 -12.06 43.11 9.20
N LEU A 12 -12.04 42.96 7.88
CA LEU A 12 -12.70 41.90 7.13
C LEU A 12 -12.44 40.54 7.79
N LEU A 13 -13.53 39.83 8.05
CA LEU A 13 -13.54 38.44 8.48
C LEU A 13 -13.17 37.56 7.27
N THR A 14 -11.88 37.29 7.06
CA THR A 14 -11.44 36.20 6.18
C THR A 14 -11.53 34.90 6.95
N VAL A 15 -12.61 34.15 6.70
CA VAL A 15 -12.77 32.75 7.10
C VAL A 15 -11.71 31.94 6.35
N ILE A 16 -10.63 31.53 7.03
CA ILE A 16 -9.75 30.48 6.52
C ILE A 16 -10.40 29.17 6.91
N ALA A 17 -11.10 28.56 5.96
CA ALA A 17 -11.57 27.19 6.07
C ALA A 17 -10.34 26.28 6.10
N ALA A 18 -10.09 25.62 7.23
CA ALA A 18 -9.11 24.55 7.31
C ALA A 18 -9.57 23.41 6.39
N ALA A 19 -8.89 23.28 5.25
CA ALA A 19 -9.06 22.15 4.36
C ALA A 19 -8.55 20.87 5.06
N PRO A 20 -9.18 19.71 4.83
CA PRO A 20 -8.59 18.45 5.25
C PRO A 20 -7.24 18.31 4.55
N ALA A 21 -6.24 17.76 5.24
CA ALA A 21 -4.98 17.34 4.64
C ALA A 21 -5.26 16.22 3.62
N ALA A 22 -5.69 16.62 2.43
CA ALA A 22 -5.69 15.79 1.24
C ALA A 22 -4.26 15.77 0.71
N ALA A 23 -3.79 14.56 0.40
CA ALA A 23 -2.65 14.21 -0.45
C ALA A 23 -1.74 15.39 -0.87
N GLN A 24 -0.50 15.43 -0.35
CA GLN A 24 0.54 16.25 -0.96
C GLN A 24 0.77 15.74 -2.38
N SER A 25 0.12 16.34 -3.36
CA SER A 25 0.36 16.07 -4.78
C SER A 25 1.73 16.62 -5.13
N VAL A 26 2.65 15.74 -5.54
CA VAL A 26 3.90 16.14 -6.18
C VAL A 26 3.53 16.91 -7.45
N ASP A 27 3.84 18.21 -7.49
CA ASP A 27 3.64 19.04 -8.69
C ASP A 27 4.89 18.94 -9.57
N CYS A 28 4.83 18.06 -10.57
CA CYS A 28 5.91 17.79 -11.50
C CYS A 28 5.69 18.36 -12.92
N GLY A 29 4.69 19.24 -13.06
CA GLY A 29 4.43 20.00 -14.28
C GLY A 29 3.65 19.27 -15.38
N GLU A 30 3.68 19.82 -16.59
CA GLU A 30 3.04 19.27 -17.79
C GLU A 30 4.09 19.03 -18.87
N TYR A 31 3.98 17.89 -19.56
CA TYR A 31 4.80 17.58 -20.73
C TYR A 31 3.92 17.01 -21.84
N GLU A 32 3.90 17.67 -23.01
CA GLU A 32 3.21 17.17 -24.21
C GLU A 32 1.73 16.79 -23.98
N GLY A 33 1.04 17.60 -23.15
CA GLY A 33 -0.36 17.41 -22.78
C GLY A 33 -0.61 16.41 -21.65
N VAL A 34 0.44 15.79 -21.09
CA VAL A 34 0.34 14.92 -19.91
C VAL A 34 0.63 15.76 -18.67
N VAL A 35 -0.38 15.92 -17.81
CA VAL A 35 -0.29 16.70 -16.57
C VAL A 35 -0.05 15.76 -15.40
N CYS A 36 1.01 16.03 -14.63
CA CYS A 36 1.36 15.27 -13.43
C CYS A 36 0.24 15.30 -12.37
N GLN A 37 -0.13 14.14 -11.83
CA GLN A 37 -1.19 13.98 -10.81
C GLN A 37 -0.70 13.40 -9.48
N GLY A 38 0.62 13.32 -9.28
CA GLY A 38 1.27 12.62 -8.17
C GLY A 38 2.13 11.45 -8.65
N TYR A 39 2.23 10.40 -7.83
CA TYR A 39 2.95 9.18 -8.19
C TYR A 39 2.24 8.40 -9.31
N PHE A 40 0.93 8.56 -9.45
CA PHE A 40 0.12 7.98 -10.50
C PHE A 40 -0.58 9.05 -11.33
N THR A 41 -0.39 8.98 -12.65
CA THR A 41 -1.07 9.84 -13.63
C THR A 41 -1.87 8.99 -14.62
N ASP A 42 -3.18 9.22 -14.70
CA ASP A 42 -4.07 8.60 -15.69
C ASP A 42 -4.55 9.67 -16.69
N GLU A 43 -3.82 9.83 -17.80
CA GLU A 43 -4.21 10.73 -18.90
C GLU A 43 -5.31 10.11 -19.77
N ALA A 44 -5.33 8.79 -19.89
CA ALA A 44 -6.29 8.07 -20.72
C ALA A 44 -7.69 7.93 -20.08
N GLY A 45 -7.80 8.14 -18.76
CA GLY A 45 -9.06 8.09 -18.02
C GLY A 45 -9.64 6.67 -17.94
N VAL A 46 -8.76 5.66 -17.82
CA VAL A 46 -9.14 4.24 -17.79
C VAL A 46 -9.22 3.64 -16.39
N VAL A 47 -8.88 4.41 -15.36
CA VAL A 47 -8.92 4.03 -13.95
C VAL A 47 -10.08 4.74 -13.23
N ALA A 48 -10.90 3.97 -12.51
CA ALA A 48 -12.01 4.48 -11.73
C ALA A 48 -11.57 4.89 -10.30
N ASP A 49 -10.69 4.10 -9.69
CA ASP A 49 -10.12 4.34 -8.36
C ASP A 49 -8.63 4.68 -8.45
N ARG A 50 -8.35 5.93 -8.84
CA ARG A 50 -6.99 6.47 -8.95
C ARG A 50 -6.24 6.41 -7.62
N GLN A 51 -6.93 6.67 -6.52
CA GLN A 51 -6.32 6.77 -5.18
C GLN A 51 -5.74 5.43 -4.75
N ARG A 52 -6.40 4.31 -5.06
CA ARG A 52 -5.87 2.98 -4.76
C ARG A 52 -4.52 2.70 -5.43
N ILE A 53 -4.35 3.14 -6.67
CA ILE A 53 -3.09 2.98 -7.42
C ILE A 53 -2.02 3.92 -6.86
N GLU A 54 -2.37 5.18 -6.62
CA GLU A 54 -1.53 6.19 -5.97
C GLU A 54 -0.96 5.67 -4.64
N ASP A 55 -1.83 5.20 -3.74
CA ASP A 55 -1.43 4.67 -2.43
C ASP A 55 -0.53 3.43 -2.55
N SER A 56 -0.73 2.62 -3.60
CA SER A 56 0.12 1.45 -3.85
C SER A 56 1.53 1.85 -4.26
N ILE A 57 1.68 2.84 -5.13
CA ILE A 57 2.99 3.32 -5.57
C ILE A 57 3.68 4.09 -4.44
N ALA A 58 2.93 4.91 -3.69
CA ALA A 58 3.45 5.61 -2.52
C ALA A 58 4.06 4.65 -1.48
N ARG A 59 3.45 3.47 -1.27
CA ARG A 59 4.02 2.42 -0.41
C ARG A 59 5.34 1.87 -0.95
N LEU A 60 5.51 1.74 -2.27
CA LEU A 60 6.77 1.28 -2.86
C LEU A 60 7.87 2.31 -2.71
N VAL A 61 7.55 3.59 -2.97
CA VAL A 61 8.48 4.71 -2.77
C VAL A 61 8.94 4.75 -1.32
N ALA A 62 8.01 4.65 -0.36
CA ALA A 62 8.33 4.63 1.06
C ALA A 62 9.16 3.40 1.49
N LYS A 63 8.94 2.24 0.85
CA LYS A 63 9.61 0.98 1.18
C LYS A 63 11.05 0.91 0.63
N HIS A 64 11.25 1.36 -0.61
CA HIS A 64 12.52 1.17 -1.33
C HIS A 64 13.37 2.43 -1.43
N GLY A 65 12.83 3.61 -1.09
CA GLY A 65 13.54 4.89 -1.18
C GLY A 65 13.72 5.41 -2.61
N SER A 66 13.38 4.63 -3.64
CA SER A 66 13.40 5.05 -5.04
C SER A 66 12.18 5.91 -5.39
N PRO A 67 12.35 7.10 -5.99
CA PRO A 67 11.25 7.83 -6.60
C PRO A 67 10.62 7.05 -7.76
N ILE A 68 9.31 6.85 -7.72
CA ILE A 68 8.57 6.06 -8.73
C ILE A 68 7.40 6.88 -9.26
N ALA A 69 7.28 6.97 -10.59
CA ALA A 69 6.11 7.50 -11.29
C ALA A 69 5.51 6.44 -12.21
N VAL A 70 4.18 6.30 -12.22
CA VAL A 70 3.45 5.43 -13.14
C VAL A 70 2.47 6.26 -13.94
N VAL A 71 2.55 6.18 -15.26
CA VAL A 71 1.81 7.03 -16.19
C VAL A 71 1.07 6.20 -17.22
N VAL A 72 -0.24 6.44 -17.36
CA VAL A 72 -1.07 5.86 -18.42
C VAL A 72 -1.39 6.96 -19.43
N VAL A 73 -1.03 6.72 -20.68
CA VAL A 73 -1.29 7.63 -21.80
C VAL A 73 -2.03 6.93 -22.92
N THR A 74 -2.79 7.71 -23.69
CA THR A 74 -3.47 7.20 -24.88
C THR A 74 -2.45 6.72 -25.93
N ASP A 75 -1.46 7.56 -26.25
CA ASP A 75 -0.40 7.30 -27.24
C ASP A 75 0.94 7.94 -26.80
N SER A 76 2.02 7.61 -27.50
CA SER A 76 3.38 8.14 -27.28
C SER A 76 3.74 9.34 -28.17
N ARG A 77 2.74 10.10 -28.64
CA ARG A 77 2.89 11.32 -29.45
C ARG A 77 3.72 11.11 -30.73
N GLY A 78 3.62 9.92 -31.32
CA GLY A 78 4.33 9.55 -32.56
C GLY A 78 5.80 9.15 -32.37
N ARG A 79 6.27 8.98 -31.12
CA ARG A 79 7.60 8.45 -30.78
C ARG A 79 7.53 6.95 -30.48
N SER A 80 8.65 6.34 -30.07
CA SER A 80 8.57 5.04 -29.41
C SER A 80 8.12 5.25 -27.95
N PRO A 81 7.34 4.35 -27.34
CA PRO A 81 6.90 4.55 -25.96
C PRO A 81 8.08 4.57 -24.96
N GLY A 82 9.19 3.88 -25.26
CA GLY A 82 10.43 3.97 -24.48
C GLY A 82 11.07 5.35 -24.53
N ASP A 83 11.21 5.96 -25.71
CA ASP A 83 11.79 7.31 -25.83
C ASP A 83 10.90 8.35 -25.14
N PHE A 84 9.57 8.22 -25.30
CA PHE A 84 8.61 9.10 -24.62
C PHE A 84 8.68 8.96 -23.09
N ALA A 85 8.87 7.74 -22.58
CA ALA A 85 9.03 7.50 -21.15
C ALA A 85 10.28 8.18 -20.58
N VAL A 86 11.40 8.15 -21.31
CA VAL A 86 12.65 8.83 -20.90
C VAL A 86 12.47 10.34 -20.89
N GLU A 87 11.95 10.91 -21.97
CA GLU A 87 11.75 12.36 -22.08
C GLU A 87 10.75 12.89 -21.04
N LEU A 88 9.71 12.10 -20.74
CA LEU A 88 8.75 12.41 -19.68
C LEU A 88 9.41 12.35 -18.29
N ALA A 89 10.23 11.34 -18.01
CA ALA A 89 10.95 11.21 -16.75
C ALA A 89 11.92 12.37 -16.52
N ASP A 90 12.63 12.79 -17.57
CA ASP A 90 13.54 13.94 -17.54
C ASP A 90 12.77 15.25 -17.33
N ALA A 91 11.66 15.44 -18.03
CA ALA A 91 10.84 16.65 -17.91
C ALA A 91 10.24 16.81 -16.51
N TRP A 92 9.83 15.70 -15.88
CA TRP A 92 9.24 15.68 -14.55
C TRP A 92 10.27 15.57 -13.42
N GLY A 93 11.55 15.38 -13.74
CA GLY A 93 12.61 15.23 -12.75
C GLY A 93 12.43 13.98 -11.88
N VAL A 94 12.03 12.86 -12.47
CA VAL A 94 11.80 11.61 -11.74
C VAL A 94 13.14 10.99 -11.34
N GLY A 95 13.46 11.09 -10.05
CA GLY A 95 14.67 10.52 -9.46
C GLY A 95 15.47 11.52 -8.64
N ASP A 96 16.46 11.02 -7.91
CA ASP A 96 17.37 11.87 -7.15
C ASP A 96 18.66 12.14 -7.97
N PRO A 97 19.12 13.39 -8.08
CA PRO A 97 20.32 13.71 -8.85
C PRO A 97 21.61 13.13 -8.27
N GLU A 98 21.65 12.85 -6.97
CA GLU A 98 22.78 12.23 -6.28
C GLU A 98 22.65 10.69 -6.26
N GLU A 99 21.48 10.15 -5.92
CA GLU A 99 21.27 8.70 -5.79
C GLU A 99 21.02 7.99 -7.12
N GLN A 100 20.59 8.70 -8.17
CA GLN A 100 20.36 8.18 -9.52
C GLN A 100 19.46 6.93 -9.56
N ASN A 101 18.39 6.92 -8.76
CA ASN A 101 17.52 5.76 -8.50
C ASN A 101 16.06 5.96 -8.92
N GLY A 102 15.76 6.94 -9.78
CA GLY A 102 14.42 7.19 -10.31
C GLY A 102 13.89 6.12 -11.27
N ILE A 103 12.57 5.88 -11.22
CA ILE A 103 11.85 4.93 -12.07
C ILE A 103 10.58 5.58 -12.61
N LEU A 104 10.42 5.64 -13.93
CA LEU A 104 9.15 5.96 -14.58
C LEU A 104 8.65 4.75 -15.35
N VAL A 105 7.42 4.32 -15.07
CA VAL A 105 6.71 3.30 -15.86
C VAL A 105 5.66 3.96 -16.73
N LEU A 106 5.75 3.74 -18.04
CA LEU A 106 4.79 4.23 -19.02
C LEU A 106 3.94 3.07 -19.54
N VAL A 107 2.62 3.24 -19.52
CA VAL A 107 1.65 2.37 -20.18
C VAL A 107 1.00 3.16 -21.29
N SER A 108 1.26 2.79 -22.56
CA SER A 108 0.59 3.42 -23.70
C SER A 108 -0.44 2.48 -24.32
N LEU A 109 -1.67 2.99 -24.44
CA LEU A 109 -2.85 2.16 -24.74
C LEU A 109 -2.96 1.80 -26.22
N GLU A 110 -2.68 2.74 -27.13
CA GLU A 110 -2.74 2.50 -28.57
C GLU A 110 -1.64 1.54 -29.05
N GLU A 111 -0.40 1.75 -28.59
CA GLU A 111 0.73 0.89 -28.89
C GLU A 111 0.71 -0.41 -28.06
N ARG A 112 -0.18 -0.50 -27.05
CA ARG A 112 -0.37 -1.65 -26.15
C ARG A 112 0.93 -2.11 -25.51
N ARG A 113 1.70 -1.14 -25.03
CA ARG A 113 3.08 -1.34 -24.59
C ARG A 113 3.28 -0.79 -23.19
N VAL A 114 4.14 -1.48 -22.44
CA VAL A 114 4.68 -1.00 -21.17
C VAL A 114 6.17 -0.82 -21.39
N ASP A 115 6.67 0.38 -21.15
CA ASP A 115 8.11 0.68 -21.15
C ASP A 115 8.48 1.36 -19.83
N VAL A 116 9.77 1.34 -19.52
CA VAL A 116 10.31 1.87 -18.26
C VAL A 116 11.53 2.73 -18.57
N ALA A 117 11.59 3.90 -17.95
CA ALA A 117 12.80 4.70 -17.87
C ALA A 117 13.36 4.60 -16.45
N THR A 118 14.64 4.24 -16.32
CA THR A 118 15.32 4.17 -15.02
C THR A 118 16.62 4.97 -15.04
N GLN A 119 16.99 5.52 -13.89
CA GLN A 119 18.31 6.11 -13.68
C GLN A 119 19.37 5.04 -13.38
N PRO A 120 20.67 5.32 -13.56
CA PRO A 120 21.74 4.31 -13.55
C PRO A 120 21.88 3.43 -12.30
N ALA A 121 21.44 3.88 -11.12
CA ALA A 121 21.57 3.11 -9.88
C ALA A 121 20.47 2.05 -9.69
N VAL A 122 19.46 2.02 -10.57
CA VAL A 122 18.35 1.06 -10.50
C VAL A 122 18.05 0.44 -11.86
N THR A 123 17.86 -0.87 -11.88
CA THR A 123 17.54 -1.64 -13.09
C THR A 123 16.20 -2.31 -12.92
N VAL A 124 15.27 -2.02 -13.83
CA VAL A 124 13.94 -2.64 -13.85
C VAL A 124 13.70 -3.24 -15.23
N SER A 125 13.29 -4.51 -15.27
CA SER A 125 12.92 -5.15 -16.53
C SER A 125 11.53 -4.71 -16.98
N GLY A 126 11.48 -3.88 -18.03
CA GLY A 126 10.22 -3.49 -18.66
C GLY A 126 9.42 -4.69 -19.18
N GLU A 127 10.11 -5.74 -19.65
CA GLU A 127 9.45 -6.99 -20.07
C GLU A 127 8.79 -7.73 -18.90
N ALA A 128 9.43 -7.77 -17.73
CA ALA A 128 8.84 -8.37 -16.53
C ALA A 128 7.58 -7.62 -16.11
N LEU A 129 7.61 -6.28 -16.11
CA LEU A 129 6.44 -5.46 -15.81
C LEU A 129 5.33 -5.66 -16.86
N ALA A 130 5.68 -5.61 -18.15
CA ALA A 130 4.74 -5.85 -19.24
C ALA A 130 4.09 -7.23 -19.13
N SER A 131 4.87 -8.26 -18.80
CA SER A 131 4.40 -9.63 -18.61
C SER A 131 3.42 -9.74 -17.44
N SER A 132 3.71 -9.07 -16.32
CA SER A 132 2.84 -9.06 -15.13
C SER A 132 1.46 -8.48 -15.41
N ALA A 133 1.37 -7.41 -16.19
CA ALA A 133 0.11 -6.75 -16.53
C ALA A 133 -0.59 -7.28 -17.78
N ARG A 134 0.13 -8.01 -18.65
CA ARG A 134 -0.36 -8.47 -19.97
C ARG A 134 -1.74 -9.11 -19.89
N THR A 135 -1.95 -9.97 -18.90
CA THR A 135 -3.22 -10.70 -18.72
C THR A 135 -4.37 -9.77 -18.33
N PHE A 136 -4.12 -8.76 -17.50
CA PHE A 136 -5.11 -7.79 -17.05
C PHE A 136 -5.48 -6.82 -18.17
N PHE A 137 -4.48 -6.28 -18.87
CA PHE A 137 -4.72 -5.39 -20.02
C PHE A 137 -5.46 -6.08 -21.16
N GLN A 138 -5.16 -7.36 -21.44
CA GLN A 138 -5.94 -8.15 -22.40
C GLN A 138 -7.40 -8.32 -21.98
N ALA A 139 -7.70 -8.27 -20.68
CA ALA A 139 -9.05 -8.37 -20.14
C ALA A 139 -9.75 -6.99 -20.03
N GLY A 140 -9.10 -5.90 -20.43
CA GLY A 140 -9.60 -4.53 -20.22
C GLY A 140 -9.58 -4.09 -18.75
N ASP A 141 -8.91 -4.86 -17.89
CA ASP A 141 -8.73 -4.57 -16.47
C ASP A 141 -7.47 -3.74 -16.27
N TYR A 142 -7.58 -2.43 -16.54
CA TYR A 142 -6.43 -1.52 -16.46
C TYR A 142 -5.95 -1.32 -15.02
N GLU A 143 -6.87 -1.23 -14.05
CA GLU A 143 -6.55 -1.15 -12.62
C GLU A 143 -5.80 -2.38 -12.13
N GLY A 144 -6.29 -3.59 -12.44
CA GLY A 144 -5.63 -4.83 -12.09
C GLY A 144 -4.24 -4.95 -12.71
N GLY A 145 -4.07 -4.46 -13.95
CA GLY A 145 -2.77 -4.43 -14.62
C GLY A 145 -1.78 -3.46 -13.96
N LEU A 146 -2.24 -2.28 -13.54
CA LEU A 146 -1.42 -1.31 -12.83
C LEU A 146 -1.01 -1.80 -11.43
N LEU A 147 -1.91 -2.47 -10.71
CA LEU A 147 -1.58 -3.12 -9.44
C LEU A 147 -0.60 -4.29 -9.63
N ALA A 148 -0.72 -5.05 -10.73
CA ALA A 148 0.24 -6.10 -11.07
C ALA A 148 1.63 -5.52 -11.37
N ILE A 149 1.71 -4.40 -12.08
CA ILE A 149 2.96 -3.65 -12.30
C ILE A 149 3.57 -3.21 -10.96
N ALA A 150 2.77 -2.64 -10.05
CA ALA A 150 3.25 -2.25 -8.73
C ALA A 150 3.78 -3.46 -7.92
N GLY A 151 3.10 -4.60 -7.98
CA GLY A 151 3.57 -5.83 -7.34
C GLY A 151 4.86 -6.38 -7.95
N ALA A 152 4.99 -6.34 -9.28
CA ALA A 152 6.20 -6.77 -9.97
C ALA A 152 7.39 -5.84 -9.69
N LEU A 153 7.16 -4.52 -9.63
CA LEU A 153 8.16 -3.55 -9.17
C LEU A 153 8.63 -3.88 -7.75
N ASP A 154 7.73 -4.22 -6.83
CA ASP A 154 8.11 -4.58 -5.46
C ASP A 154 9.04 -5.80 -5.42
N GLN A 155 8.75 -6.82 -6.24
CA GLN A 155 9.56 -8.04 -6.31
C GLN A 155 10.95 -7.77 -6.90
N ILE A 156 11.01 -6.97 -7.98
CA ILE A 156 12.27 -6.59 -8.63
C ILE A 156 13.14 -5.79 -7.67
N LEU A 157 12.58 -4.78 -7.00
CA LEU A 157 13.32 -3.93 -6.05
C LEU A 157 13.70 -4.66 -4.77
N SER A 158 12.93 -5.68 -4.38
CA SER A 158 13.29 -6.60 -3.29
C SER A 158 14.33 -7.66 -3.69
N GLY A 159 14.83 -7.65 -4.94
CA GLY A 159 15.86 -8.57 -5.43
C GLY A 159 15.38 -10.00 -5.65
N THR A 160 14.08 -10.22 -5.80
CA THR A 160 13.47 -11.55 -5.90
C THR A 160 12.89 -11.77 -7.30
N VAL A 161 13.73 -12.09 -8.29
CA VAL A 161 13.24 -12.62 -9.59
C VAL A 161 14.13 -13.78 -10.06
N PRO A 162 13.55 -14.93 -10.48
CA PRO A 162 14.25 -15.99 -11.19
C PRO A 162 14.48 -15.59 -12.66
N ASP A 163 15.70 -15.80 -13.14
CA ASP A 163 16.06 -15.67 -14.55
C ASP A 163 15.19 -16.56 -15.45
N THR A 164 14.67 -15.98 -16.52
CA THR A 164 14.39 -16.72 -17.75
C THR A 164 15.04 -15.99 -18.92
N ASP A 165 16.29 -16.36 -19.19
CA ASP A 165 16.97 -16.19 -20.47
C ASP A 165 16.28 -17.03 -21.57
N GLY A 166 16.29 -16.55 -22.83
CA GLY A 166 15.92 -17.41 -23.95
C GLY A 166 15.72 -16.79 -25.32
N SER A 167 16.82 -16.32 -25.93
CA SER A 167 17.20 -16.55 -27.35
C SER A 167 16.62 -15.68 -28.48
N ASP A 168 17.49 -14.75 -28.92
CA ASP A 168 18.22 -14.73 -30.20
C ASP A 168 17.49 -14.85 -31.56
N ASP A 169 17.71 -13.77 -32.34
CA ASP A 169 18.26 -13.73 -33.69
C ASP A 169 17.57 -14.43 -34.88
N GLY A 170 17.44 -13.67 -35.96
CA GLY A 170 17.23 -14.25 -37.29
C GLY A 170 16.75 -13.26 -38.34
N GLY A 171 17.70 -12.61 -39.01
CA GLY A 171 17.45 -11.62 -40.05
C GLY A 171 16.66 -12.12 -41.26
N GLY A 172 15.88 -11.21 -41.84
CA GLY A 172 15.27 -11.39 -43.15
C GLY A 172 16.23 -11.06 -44.30
N PRO A 173 16.06 -11.70 -45.46
CA PRO A 173 16.41 -11.11 -46.74
C PRO A 173 15.17 -10.84 -47.59
N GLY A 174 15.20 -9.75 -48.35
CA GLY A 174 14.07 -9.22 -49.11
C GLY A 174 13.78 -9.88 -50.46
N LEU A 175 12.48 -9.80 -50.82
CA LEU A 175 11.82 -9.65 -52.15
C LEU A 175 12.13 -10.65 -53.30
N PRO A 176 11.37 -10.68 -54.41
CA PRO A 176 9.93 -10.96 -54.60
C PRO A 176 9.68 -11.99 -55.74
N ALA A 177 8.53 -12.69 -55.81
CA ALA A 177 7.91 -13.11 -57.08
C ALA A 177 6.56 -13.83 -56.90
N LEU A 178 5.55 -13.28 -57.58
CA LEU A 178 4.22 -13.87 -57.82
C LEU A 178 4.30 -15.14 -58.67
N GLY A 179 3.49 -16.14 -58.31
CA GLY A 179 3.00 -17.15 -59.27
C GLY A 179 2.86 -18.55 -58.72
N LEU A 180 1.80 -18.83 -57.96
CA LEU A 180 1.09 -20.14 -57.84
C LEU A 180 0.11 -20.12 -56.65
N LEU A 181 -0.87 -19.22 -56.69
CA LEU A 181 -1.88 -19.05 -55.64
C LEU A 181 -3.25 -19.48 -56.20
N ALA A 182 -3.51 -20.78 -56.24
CA ALA A 182 -4.87 -21.30 -56.47
C ALA A 182 -5.13 -22.72 -55.99
N LEU A 183 -4.12 -23.53 -55.62
CA LEU A 183 -4.37 -24.92 -55.17
C LEU A 183 -3.93 -25.25 -53.74
N PHE A 184 -3.12 -24.39 -53.09
CA PHE A 184 -2.74 -24.57 -51.68
C PHE A 184 -3.63 -23.79 -50.69
N GLY A 185 -4.44 -22.83 -51.19
CA GLY A 185 -5.24 -21.92 -50.36
C GLY A 185 -6.37 -22.60 -49.59
N THR A 186 -6.95 -23.70 -50.08
CA THR A 186 -8.08 -24.37 -49.40
C THR A 186 -7.63 -25.28 -48.26
N VAL A 187 -6.46 -25.92 -48.39
CA VAL A 187 -5.86 -26.74 -47.32
C VAL A 187 -5.25 -25.84 -46.24
N LEU A 188 -4.56 -24.75 -46.62
CA LEU A 188 -4.05 -23.75 -45.66
C LEU A 188 -5.17 -22.97 -44.97
N ALA A 189 -6.26 -22.62 -45.65
CA ALA A 189 -7.41 -21.97 -45.02
C ALA A 189 -8.19 -22.92 -44.10
N GLY A 190 -8.30 -24.21 -44.44
CA GLY A 190 -8.88 -25.23 -43.56
C GLY A 190 -8.02 -25.47 -42.31
N ILE A 191 -6.70 -25.56 -42.46
CA ILE A 191 -5.76 -25.67 -41.34
C ILE A 191 -5.79 -24.40 -40.49
N ALA A 192 -5.81 -23.20 -41.09
CA ALA A 192 -5.91 -21.92 -40.38
C ALA A 192 -7.25 -21.77 -39.64
N ALA A 193 -8.37 -22.21 -40.21
CA ALA A 193 -9.68 -22.22 -39.54
C ALA A 193 -9.71 -23.20 -38.35
N VAL A 194 -9.13 -24.39 -38.50
CA VAL A 194 -8.96 -25.35 -37.40
C VAL A 194 -8.01 -24.79 -36.32
N TRP A 195 -6.93 -24.12 -36.71
CA TRP A 195 -6.01 -23.44 -35.80
C TRP A 195 -6.67 -22.27 -35.08
N MET A 196 -7.52 -21.49 -35.74
CA MET A 196 -8.26 -20.36 -35.17
C MET A 196 -9.36 -20.83 -34.19
N VAL A 197 -10.04 -21.94 -34.49
CA VAL A 197 -10.99 -22.60 -33.58
C VAL A 197 -10.25 -23.25 -32.38
N ALA A 198 -9.08 -23.84 -32.61
CA ALA A 198 -8.25 -24.39 -31.52
C ALA A 198 -7.66 -23.27 -30.64
N ALA A 199 -7.23 -22.16 -31.22
CA ALA A 199 -6.70 -20.99 -30.53
C ALA A 199 -7.79 -20.26 -29.72
N SER A 200 -9.00 -20.09 -30.28
CA SER A 200 -10.15 -19.52 -29.55
C SER A 200 -10.66 -20.43 -28.41
N ARG A 201 -10.55 -21.75 -28.55
CA ARG A 201 -10.81 -22.70 -27.45
C ARG A 201 -9.73 -22.71 -26.37
N ARG A 202 -8.49 -22.35 -26.70
CA ARG A 202 -7.40 -22.19 -25.71
C ARG A 202 -7.53 -20.86 -24.96
N SER A 203 -7.86 -19.77 -25.65
CA SER A 203 -8.06 -18.46 -25.01
C SER A 203 -9.26 -18.44 -24.07
N SER A 204 -10.38 -19.09 -24.43
CA SER A 204 -11.56 -19.22 -23.56
C SER A 204 -11.31 -20.07 -22.31
N ARG A 205 -10.56 -21.18 -22.42
CA ARG A 205 -10.16 -21.99 -21.24
C ARG A 205 -9.25 -21.21 -20.29
N ALA A 206 -8.28 -20.47 -20.83
CA ALA A 206 -7.40 -19.64 -20.02
C ALA A 206 -8.17 -18.50 -19.31
N ALA A 207 -9.16 -17.89 -20.00
CA ALA A 207 -10.02 -16.89 -19.40
C ALA A 207 -10.88 -17.47 -18.26
N GLU A 208 -11.47 -18.66 -18.45
CA GLU A 208 -12.28 -19.31 -17.42
C GLU A 208 -11.43 -19.73 -16.20
N MET A 209 -10.23 -20.26 -16.43
CA MET A 209 -9.31 -20.60 -15.33
C MET A 209 -8.94 -19.39 -14.49
N ARG A 210 -8.66 -18.24 -15.11
CA ARG A 210 -8.40 -16.98 -14.39
C ARG A 210 -9.63 -16.47 -13.64
N ARG A 211 -10.82 -16.63 -14.20
CA ARG A 211 -12.07 -16.31 -13.51
C ARG A 211 -12.23 -17.18 -12.27
N ARG A 212 -12.01 -18.49 -12.38
CA ARG A 212 -12.10 -19.44 -11.26
C ARG A 212 -11.05 -19.15 -10.19
N GLN A 213 -9.81 -18.86 -10.58
CA GLN A 213 -8.76 -18.43 -9.66
C GLN A 213 -9.19 -17.20 -8.84
N ARG A 214 -9.68 -16.14 -9.48
CA ARG A 214 -10.16 -14.94 -8.77
C ARG A 214 -11.28 -15.23 -7.77
N LEU A 215 -12.16 -16.19 -8.08
CA LEU A 215 -13.24 -16.59 -7.17
C LEU A 215 -12.68 -17.33 -5.95
N VAL A 216 -11.75 -18.25 -6.14
CA VAL A 216 -11.04 -18.95 -5.06
C VAL A 216 -10.22 -17.97 -4.21
N ASP A 217 -9.49 -17.05 -4.85
CA ASP A 217 -8.71 -16.02 -4.16
C ASP A 217 -9.61 -15.11 -3.32
N THR A 218 -10.81 -14.77 -3.82
CA THR A 218 -11.81 -13.99 -3.09
C THR A 218 -12.29 -14.73 -1.84
N ASP A 219 -12.51 -16.05 -1.93
CA ASP A 219 -12.91 -16.86 -0.79
C ASP A 219 -11.77 -16.95 0.23
N LEU A 220 -10.52 -17.15 -0.22
CA LEU A 220 -9.34 -17.18 0.64
C LEU A 220 -9.04 -15.84 1.31
N ALA A 221 -9.30 -14.71 0.65
CA ALA A 221 -9.17 -13.37 1.23
C ALA A 221 -10.06 -13.18 2.46
N ALA A 222 -11.15 -13.95 2.59
CA ALA A 222 -11.96 -13.94 3.80
C ALA A 222 -11.26 -14.54 5.04
N LEU A 223 -10.07 -15.14 4.90
CA LEU A 223 -9.23 -15.53 6.03
C LEU A 223 -8.47 -14.35 6.64
N GLU A 224 -8.33 -13.25 5.91
CA GLU A 224 -7.66 -12.05 6.40
C GLU A 224 -8.58 -11.30 7.38
N PRO A 225 -8.13 -11.08 8.64
CA PRO A 225 -8.87 -10.27 9.59
C PRO A 225 -8.92 -8.83 9.12
N SER A 226 -10.09 -8.23 9.24
CA SER A 226 -10.30 -6.82 8.97
C SER A 226 -9.84 -5.95 10.14
N GLY A 227 -9.49 -4.68 9.87
CA GLY A 227 -8.92 -3.78 10.88
C GLY A 227 -9.80 -3.59 12.12
N HIS A 228 -11.13 -3.61 11.97
CA HIS A 228 -12.07 -3.46 13.10
C HIS A 228 -12.20 -4.72 13.96
N GLU A 229 -11.68 -5.87 13.52
CA GLU A 229 -11.61 -7.10 14.32
C GLU A 229 -10.35 -7.13 15.21
N LEU A 230 -9.42 -6.20 15.00
CA LEU A 230 -8.15 -6.12 15.72
C LEU A 230 -8.25 -5.13 16.90
N PRO A 231 -7.52 -5.36 18.01
CA PRO A 231 -7.51 -4.44 19.14
C PRO A 231 -6.89 -3.10 18.75
N ALA A 232 -7.57 -1.99 19.06
CA ALA A 232 -7.00 -0.64 18.93
C ALA A 232 -6.44 -0.16 20.28
N VAL A 233 -5.41 0.68 20.25
CA VAL A 233 -4.77 1.24 21.46
C VAL A 233 -5.78 1.99 22.33
N ASP A 234 -6.66 2.79 21.70
CA ASP A 234 -7.63 3.63 22.38
C ASP A 234 -8.68 2.84 23.17
N ASP A 235 -9.00 1.60 22.75
CA ASP A 235 -9.98 0.73 23.42
C ASP A 235 -9.53 0.32 24.83
N TYR A 236 -8.22 0.37 25.10
CA TYR A 236 -7.62 -0.04 26.37
C TYR A 236 -6.87 1.10 27.07
N ALA A 237 -6.98 2.32 26.54
CA ALA A 237 -6.37 3.49 27.14
C ALA A 237 -7.08 3.84 28.46
N LEU A 238 -6.30 3.98 29.52
CA LEU A 238 -6.81 4.45 30.79
C LEU A 238 -7.14 5.95 30.71
N ALA A 239 -8.06 6.41 31.56
CA ALA A 239 -8.37 7.83 31.71
C ALA A 239 -7.26 8.57 32.47
N ALA A 240 -6.73 9.64 31.89
CA ALA A 240 -5.65 10.42 32.50
C ALA A 240 -6.10 11.11 33.81
N PRO A 241 -5.21 11.21 34.81
CA PRO A 241 -5.50 11.96 36.03
C PRO A 241 -5.65 13.45 35.72
N SER A 242 -6.46 14.14 36.53
CA SER A 242 -6.72 15.58 36.41
C SER A 242 -6.78 16.21 37.80
N PRO A 243 -6.18 17.40 38.04
CA PRO A 243 -5.49 18.28 37.08
C PRO A 243 -4.06 17.83 36.74
N PRO A 244 -3.48 18.29 35.61
CA PRO A 244 -2.13 17.92 35.22
C PRO A 244 -1.08 18.46 36.22
N PRO A 245 -0.20 17.60 36.77
CA PRO A 245 0.94 18.04 37.54
C PRO A 245 1.84 18.99 36.73
N GLU A 246 2.53 19.89 37.44
CA GLU A 246 3.59 20.71 36.84
C GLU A 246 4.77 19.81 36.45
N LEU A 247 5.28 20.02 35.24
CA LEU A 247 6.41 19.28 34.68
C LEU A 247 7.24 20.22 33.82
N SER A 248 8.56 20.21 33.99
CA SER A 248 9.47 20.98 33.15
C SER A 248 9.60 20.33 31.77
N THR A 249 9.87 21.14 30.74
CA THR A 249 10.14 20.62 29.38
C THR A 249 11.33 19.67 29.35
N ARG A 250 12.39 19.95 30.12
CA ARG A 250 13.54 19.04 30.28
C ARG A 250 13.11 17.66 30.77
N ASP A 251 12.37 17.60 31.88
CA ASP A 251 11.99 16.33 32.48
C ASP A 251 11.03 15.55 31.59
N ALA A 252 10.15 16.27 30.87
CA ALA A 252 9.27 15.68 29.87
C ALA A 252 10.07 15.03 28.74
N LEU A 253 11.02 15.75 28.14
CA LEU A 253 11.88 15.25 27.05
C LEU A 253 12.72 14.05 27.50
N ALA A 254 13.34 14.13 28.68
CA ALA A 254 14.15 13.04 29.22
C ALA A 254 13.31 11.77 29.46
N ALA A 255 12.13 11.91 30.04
CA ALA A 255 11.24 10.78 30.29
C ALA A 255 10.68 10.18 28.99
N LEU A 256 10.30 11.02 28.02
CA LEU A 256 9.84 10.56 26.71
C LEU A 256 10.95 9.84 25.94
N GLN A 257 12.20 10.27 26.06
CA GLN A 257 13.34 9.59 25.45
C GLN A 257 13.54 8.19 26.05
N VAL A 258 13.48 8.08 27.39
CA VAL A 258 13.56 6.78 28.09
C VAL A 258 12.43 5.84 27.64
N LEU A 259 11.21 6.34 27.50
CA LEU A 259 10.07 5.56 27.00
C LEU A 259 10.25 5.15 25.53
N GLY A 260 10.81 6.02 24.69
CA GLY A 260 11.06 5.76 23.28
C GLY A 260 12.17 4.72 23.02
N GLU A 261 13.22 4.74 23.85
CA GLU A 261 14.33 3.78 23.79
C GLU A 261 13.92 2.37 24.24
N ARG A 262 12.75 2.22 24.87
CA ARG A 262 12.18 0.93 25.31
C ARG A 262 13.17 0.10 26.14
N GLY A 263 14.01 0.79 26.92
CA GLY A 263 15.04 0.21 27.78
C GLY A 263 14.47 -0.46 29.03
N ARG A 264 15.35 -0.99 29.89
CA ARG A 264 14.95 -1.61 31.19
C ARG A 264 14.61 -0.59 32.27
N THR A 265 14.85 0.69 32.02
CA THR A 265 14.61 1.79 32.95
C THR A 265 13.28 2.43 32.64
N SER A 266 12.43 2.61 33.65
CA SER A 266 11.20 3.39 33.56
C SER A 266 11.42 4.77 34.19
N PRO A 267 10.81 5.84 33.66
CA PRO A 267 10.71 7.10 34.38
C PRO A 267 9.96 6.91 35.71
N ALA A 268 10.12 7.86 36.63
CA ALA A 268 9.39 7.88 37.88
C ALA A 268 7.87 8.00 37.63
N ALA A 269 7.05 7.34 38.46
CA ALA A 269 5.59 7.29 38.33
C ALA A 269 4.96 8.68 38.16
N ALA A 270 5.35 9.64 39.00
CA ALA A 270 4.83 11.01 38.96
C ALA A 270 5.11 11.73 37.63
N VAL A 271 6.25 11.44 36.98
CA VAL A 271 6.59 12.02 35.67
C VAL A 271 5.74 11.40 34.56
N VAL A 272 5.51 10.09 34.62
CA VAL A 272 4.61 9.39 33.68
C VAL A 272 3.18 9.91 33.83
N GLU A 273 2.68 10.07 35.06
CA GLU A 273 1.36 10.66 35.33
C GLU A 273 1.24 12.08 34.79
N ALA A 274 2.29 12.90 34.94
CA ALA A 274 2.32 14.25 34.40
C ALA A 274 2.27 14.25 32.86
N LEU A 275 3.15 13.48 32.22
CA LEU A 275 3.15 13.31 30.76
C LEU A 275 1.79 12.82 30.24
N TRP A 276 1.16 11.89 30.97
CA TRP A 276 -0.12 11.31 30.60
C TRP A 276 -1.24 12.34 30.69
N SER A 277 -1.24 13.16 31.76
CA SER A 277 -2.19 14.27 31.95
C SER A 277 -2.08 15.34 30.86
N HIS A 278 -0.87 15.54 30.31
CA HIS A 278 -0.60 16.43 29.18
C HIS A 278 -0.83 15.77 27.81
N GLY A 279 -1.30 14.51 27.76
CA GLY A 279 -1.56 13.78 26.51
C GLY A 279 -0.29 13.38 25.74
N LEU A 280 0.88 13.43 26.38
CA LEU A 280 2.18 13.12 25.77
C LEU A 280 2.49 11.61 25.77
N VAL A 281 1.88 10.87 26.70
CA VAL A 281 1.95 9.40 26.74
C VAL A 281 0.56 8.81 26.85
N VAL A 282 0.39 7.62 26.28
CA VAL A 282 -0.78 6.76 26.52
C VAL A 282 -0.40 5.74 27.57
N VAL A 283 -1.32 5.44 28.49
CA VAL A 283 -1.17 4.39 29.49
C VAL A 283 -2.26 3.35 29.27
N LEU A 284 -1.88 2.10 29.01
CA LEU A 284 -2.82 1.03 28.71
C LEU A 284 -3.10 0.10 29.89
N ASP A 285 -4.35 -0.36 29.98
CA ASP A 285 -4.73 -1.52 30.78
C ASP A 285 -4.29 -2.82 30.08
N ARG A 286 -3.08 -3.27 30.42
CA ARG A 286 -2.53 -4.53 29.92
C ARG A 286 -3.42 -5.74 30.27
N GLN A 287 -4.07 -5.75 31.43
CA GLN A 287 -4.87 -6.89 31.84
C GLN A 287 -6.13 -7.00 30.98
N ALA A 288 -6.81 -5.87 30.73
CA ALA A 288 -7.94 -5.81 29.82
C ALA A 288 -7.56 -6.26 28.39
N LEU A 289 -6.47 -5.71 27.84
CA LEU A 289 -5.98 -6.07 26.50
C LEU A 289 -5.67 -7.57 26.38
N LEU A 290 -4.95 -8.13 27.36
CA LEU A 290 -4.60 -9.56 27.35
C LEU A 290 -5.77 -10.48 27.65
N ALA A 291 -6.79 -10.02 28.37
CA ALA A 291 -8.00 -10.78 28.62
C ALA A 291 -8.87 -10.86 27.36
N ASP A 292 -9.07 -9.74 26.68
CA ASP A 292 -9.87 -9.64 25.47
C ASP A 292 -9.24 -10.34 24.26
N THR A 293 -7.92 -10.27 24.13
CA THR A 293 -7.17 -10.88 23.00
C THR A 293 -6.70 -12.31 23.28
N ARG A 294 -7.16 -12.90 24.39
CA ARG A 294 -6.88 -14.29 24.72
C ARG A 294 -7.64 -15.19 23.75
N GLU A 295 -6.91 -16.04 23.04
CA GLU A 295 -7.53 -17.08 22.22
C GLU A 295 -8.45 -17.96 23.11
N PRO A 296 -9.73 -18.11 22.72
CA PRO A 296 -10.71 -18.91 23.44
C PRO A 296 -10.22 -20.34 23.70
N LEU A 297 -10.55 -20.87 24.87
CA LEU A 297 -10.13 -22.22 25.27
C LEU A 297 -10.64 -23.29 24.30
N GLU A 298 -11.83 -23.10 23.74
CA GLU A 298 -12.44 -24.00 22.74
C GLU A 298 -11.55 -24.12 21.50
N LEU A 299 -11.06 -22.99 20.96
CA LEU A 299 -10.20 -22.98 19.77
C LEU A 299 -8.80 -23.56 20.05
N ARG A 300 -8.29 -23.41 21.28
CA ARG A 300 -6.97 -23.91 21.66
C ARG A 300 -6.98 -25.42 21.96
N ALA A 301 -8.08 -25.94 22.49
CA ALA A 301 -8.18 -27.33 22.92
C ALA A 301 -8.24 -28.32 21.74
N THR A 302 -8.77 -27.90 20.59
CA THR A 302 -9.16 -28.86 19.55
C THR A 302 -8.01 -29.33 18.65
N GLN A 303 -6.82 -28.71 18.65
CA GLN A 303 -5.74 -28.98 17.67
C GLN A 303 -6.24 -29.00 16.20
N GLU A 304 -7.40 -28.41 15.93
CA GLU A 304 -8.07 -28.46 14.62
C GLU A 304 -7.45 -27.48 13.63
N ARG A 305 -6.79 -26.42 14.11
CA ARG A 305 -6.27 -25.37 13.23
C ARG A 305 -5.34 -25.89 12.13
N PRO A 306 -4.28 -26.69 12.41
CA PRO A 306 -3.43 -27.22 11.34
C PRO A 306 -4.20 -28.10 10.36
N LEU A 307 -5.15 -28.90 10.85
CA LEU A 307 -6.00 -29.75 10.01
C LEU A 307 -6.91 -28.92 9.10
N LEU A 308 -7.46 -27.81 9.61
CA LEU A 308 -8.28 -26.88 8.84
C LEU A 308 -7.45 -26.08 7.84
N GLU A 309 -6.22 -25.69 8.18
CA GLU A 309 -5.28 -25.02 7.26
C GLU A 309 -4.95 -25.94 6.07
N ASP A 310 -4.58 -27.19 6.35
CA ASP A 310 -4.33 -28.21 5.31
C ASP A 310 -5.59 -28.49 4.48
N ALA A 311 -6.77 -28.58 5.12
CA ALA A 311 -8.03 -28.82 4.43
C ALA A 311 -8.45 -27.65 3.53
N VAL A 312 -8.27 -26.39 3.96
CA VAL A 312 -8.55 -25.22 3.13
C VAL A 312 -7.65 -25.20 1.90
N GLN A 313 -6.35 -25.47 2.07
CA GLN A 313 -5.42 -25.53 0.94
C GLN A 313 -5.81 -26.64 -0.04
N ALA A 314 -6.09 -27.85 0.46
CA ALA A 314 -6.53 -28.97 -0.36
C ALA A 314 -7.84 -28.66 -1.10
N ALA A 315 -8.82 -28.04 -0.44
CA ALA A 315 -10.09 -27.66 -1.07
C ALA A 315 -9.93 -26.58 -2.14
N ALA A 316 -9.01 -25.64 -1.96
CA ALA A 316 -8.69 -24.65 -2.98
C ALA A 316 -8.04 -25.29 -4.21
N ASP A 317 -7.08 -26.19 -4.00
CA ASP A 317 -6.42 -26.94 -5.06
C ASP A 317 -7.42 -27.85 -5.82
N ASP A 318 -8.30 -28.55 -5.09
CA ASP A 318 -9.36 -29.38 -5.65
C ASP A 318 -10.36 -28.57 -6.49
N ALA A 319 -10.74 -27.37 -6.03
CA ALA A 319 -11.62 -26.49 -6.79
C ALA A 319 -10.98 -26.02 -8.11
N LEU A 320 -9.68 -25.74 -8.11
CA LEU A 320 -8.94 -25.31 -9.30
C LEU A 320 -8.63 -26.45 -10.27
N ALA A 321 -8.60 -27.70 -9.78
CA ALA A 321 -8.37 -28.90 -10.59
C ALA A 321 -9.59 -29.33 -11.43
N VAL A 322 -10.80 -28.84 -11.12
CA VAL A 322 -12.04 -29.20 -11.85
C VAL A 322 -11.96 -28.79 -13.33
N ASP A 323 -12.43 -29.64 -14.26
CA ASP A 323 -12.43 -29.34 -15.69
C ASP A 323 -13.19 -28.01 -15.94
N PRO A 324 -12.65 -27.08 -16.77
CA PRO A 324 -13.30 -25.80 -17.04
C PRO A 324 -14.71 -25.91 -17.64
N LYS A 325 -15.11 -27.08 -18.17
CA LYS A 325 -16.46 -27.35 -18.67
C LYS A 325 -17.45 -27.74 -17.57
N GLU A 326 -16.98 -28.16 -16.41
CA GLU A 326 -17.80 -28.68 -15.30
C GLU A 326 -18.10 -27.58 -14.27
N ASP A 327 -18.89 -26.59 -14.67
CA ASP A 327 -19.25 -25.45 -13.80
C ASP A 327 -20.00 -25.86 -12.53
N THR A 328 -20.86 -26.89 -12.60
CA THR A 328 -21.58 -27.39 -11.42
C THR A 328 -20.64 -28.01 -10.40
N GLU A 329 -19.65 -28.79 -10.84
CA GLU A 329 -18.67 -29.38 -9.92
C GLU A 329 -17.78 -28.29 -9.30
N PHE A 330 -17.33 -27.32 -10.10
CA PHE A 330 -16.57 -26.18 -9.59
C PHE A 330 -17.33 -25.42 -8.50
N ARG A 331 -18.64 -25.18 -8.69
CA ARG A 331 -19.48 -24.52 -7.68
C ARG A 331 -19.60 -25.33 -6.39
N VAL A 332 -19.69 -26.66 -6.48
CA VAL A 332 -19.71 -27.53 -5.29
C VAL A 332 -18.38 -27.46 -4.54
N ARG A 333 -17.25 -27.61 -5.24
CA ARG A 333 -15.91 -27.52 -4.63
C ARG A 333 -15.64 -26.16 -4.00
N ARG A 334 -16.07 -25.09 -4.66
CA ARG A 334 -15.97 -23.74 -4.13
C ARG A 334 -16.83 -23.55 -2.86
N GLN A 335 -18.02 -24.14 -2.81
CA GLN A 335 -18.83 -24.11 -1.58
C GLN A 335 -18.15 -24.87 -0.44
N GLU A 336 -17.57 -26.04 -0.71
CA GLU A 336 -16.77 -26.79 0.28
C GLU A 336 -15.60 -25.94 0.82
N LEU A 337 -14.88 -25.25 -0.07
CA LEU A 337 -13.83 -24.29 0.31
C LEU A 337 -14.38 -23.18 1.20
N ALA A 338 -15.51 -22.55 0.83
CA ALA A 338 -16.10 -21.46 1.59
C ALA A 338 -16.51 -21.90 3.01
N ASP A 339 -17.05 -23.12 3.16
CA ASP A 339 -17.43 -23.68 4.46
C ASP A 339 -16.19 -23.94 5.35
N LEU A 340 -15.09 -24.41 4.76
CA LEU A 340 -13.81 -24.60 5.46
C LEU A 340 -13.17 -23.25 5.84
N VAL A 341 -13.20 -22.26 4.96
CA VAL A 341 -12.74 -20.89 5.24
C VAL A 341 -13.54 -20.30 6.40
N ALA A 342 -14.87 -20.45 6.40
CA ALA A 342 -15.72 -19.98 7.49
C ALA A 342 -15.39 -20.66 8.83
N SER A 343 -14.99 -21.93 8.79
CA SER A 343 -14.56 -22.69 9.98
C SER A 343 -13.17 -22.26 10.48
N LEU A 344 -12.24 -21.92 9.56
CA LEU A 344 -10.88 -21.51 9.91
C LEU A 344 -10.78 -20.03 10.34
N ARG A 345 -11.66 -19.16 9.83
CA ARG A 345 -11.61 -17.70 10.07
C ARG A 345 -11.55 -17.33 11.57
N PRO A 346 -12.36 -17.90 12.49
CA PRO A 346 -12.25 -17.60 13.92
C PRO A 346 -10.86 -17.83 14.50
N HIS A 347 -10.15 -18.88 14.06
CA HIS A 347 -8.78 -19.15 14.48
C HIS A 347 -7.80 -18.11 13.94
N ARG A 348 -7.94 -17.68 12.68
CA ARG A 348 -7.11 -16.63 12.06
C ARG A 348 -7.31 -15.29 12.76
N VAL A 349 -8.54 -14.90 13.04
CA VAL A 349 -8.88 -13.67 13.76
C VAL A 349 -8.33 -13.70 15.19
N ALA A 350 -8.54 -14.79 15.94
CA ALA A 350 -8.01 -14.92 17.30
C ALA A 350 -6.48 -14.84 17.34
N ALA A 351 -5.79 -15.52 16.41
CA ALA A 351 -4.33 -15.46 16.30
C ALA A 351 -3.84 -14.06 15.90
N ALA A 352 -4.54 -13.36 15.01
CA ALA A 352 -4.20 -12.00 14.62
C ALA A 352 -4.40 -11.01 15.77
N ARG A 353 -5.56 -11.04 16.45
CA ARG A 353 -5.81 -10.22 17.65
C ARG A 353 -4.71 -10.39 18.70
N ARG A 354 -4.30 -11.64 18.94
CA ARG A 354 -3.20 -11.94 19.86
C ARG A 354 -1.88 -11.32 19.41
N ARG A 355 -1.50 -11.50 18.15
CA ARG A 355 -0.27 -10.91 17.59
C ARG A 355 -0.29 -9.38 17.67
N THR A 356 -1.41 -8.74 17.30
CA THR A 356 -1.56 -7.28 17.39
C THR A 356 -1.40 -6.79 18.83
N ALA A 357 -2.01 -7.48 19.81
CA ALA A 357 -1.83 -7.16 21.22
C ALA A 357 -0.36 -7.27 21.67
N ASP A 358 0.34 -8.33 21.25
CA ASP A 358 1.75 -8.52 21.57
C ASP A 358 2.61 -7.42 20.92
N THR A 359 2.30 -6.98 19.70
CA THR A 359 2.94 -5.83 19.04
C THR A 359 2.69 -4.52 19.78
N ILE A 360 1.43 -4.22 20.14
CA ILE A 360 1.08 -3.03 20.93
C ILE A 360 1.88 -3.02 22.23
N LEU A 361 1.90 -4.13 22.98
CA LEU A 361 2.63 -4.22 24.24
C LEU A 361 4.15 -4.12 24.07
N ALA A 362 4.71 -4.55 22.94
CA ALA A 362 6.14 -4.44 22.64
C ALA A 362 6.57 -2.99 22.35
N GLU A 363 5.63 -2.10 22.03
CA GLU A 363 5.90 -0.66 21.89
C GLU A 363 5.81 0.11 23.21
N LEU A 364 5.32 -0.53 24.27
CA LEU A 364 5.09 0.11 25.57
C LEU A 364 6.11 -0.36 26.61
N VAL A 365 6.42 0.54 27.55
CA VAL A 365 7.29 0.27 28.69
C VAL A 365 6.43 0.03 29.92
N ALA A 366 6.74 -1.01 30.70
CA ALA A 366 6.09 -1.24 31.98
C ALA A 366 6.54 -0.17 32.98
N THR A 367 5.56 0.56 33.54
CA THR A 367 5.75 1.60 34.56
C THR A 367 4.85 1.32 35.76
N ASP A 368 5.08 2.02 36.87
CA ASP A 368 4.20 1.93 38.05
C ASP A 368 2.78 2.46 37.77
N ALA A 369 2.62 3.33 36.77
CA ALA A 369 1.32 3.86 36.34
C ALA A 369 0.57 2.93 35.36
N GLY A 370 1.25 1.90 34.81
CA GLY A 370 0.73 1.03 33.75
C GLY A 370 1.72 0.84 32.60
N HIS A 371 1.26 0.30 31.47
CA HIS A 371 2.11 0.18 30.28
C HIS A 371 2.02 1.46 29.48
N ALA A 372 3.12 2.22 29.44
CA ALA A 372 3.13 3.57 28.90
C ALA A 372 4.00 3.68 27.65
N GLY A 373 3.59 4.53 26.72
CA GLY A 373 4.36 4.83 25.52
C GLY A 373 4.06 6.21 24.96
N PRO A 374 4.97 6.79 24.14
CA PRO A 374 4.80 8.13 23.61
C PRO A 374 3.62 8.19 22.63
N THR A 375 2.73 9.19 22.78
CA THR A 375 1.71 9.49 21.77
C THR A 375 2.33 10.20 20.57
N ALA A 376 1.51 10.48 19.54
CA ALA A 376 1.93 11.37 18.46
C ALA A 376 2.36 12.75 18.98
N ALA A 377 1.66 13.31 19.98
CA ALA A 377 2.05 14.57 20.61
C ALA A 377 3.38 14.46 21.37
N GLY A 378 3.57 13.37 22.15
CA GLY A 378 4.85 13.10 22.82
C GLY A 378 6.03 12.99 21.86
N ARG A 379 5.85 12.32 20.73
CA ARG A 379 6.89 12.22 19.68
C ARG A 379 7.20 13.56 19.03
N ARG A 380 6.19 14.42 18.81
CA ARG A 380 6.40 15.78 18.29
C ARG A 380 7.17 16.64 19.29
N LEU A 381 6.81 16.59 20.58
CA LEU A 381 7.55 17.29 21.63
C LEU A 381 9.02 16.85 21.65
N LEU A 382 9.27 15.53 21.60
CA LEU A 382 10.64 14.99 21.50
C LEU A 382 11.41 15.54 20.30
N ALA A 383 10.79 15.56 19.12
CA ALA A 383 11.42 16.07 17.90
C ALA A 383 11.69 17.58 17.96
N ALA A 384 10.81 18.35 18.58
CA ALA A 384 10.96 19.80 18.77
C ALA A 384 11.94 20.16 19.90
N GLY A 385 12.31 19.21 20.75
CA GLY A 385 13.15 19.41 21.95
C GLY A 385 14.33 20.39 21.81
N PRO A 386 15.15 20.33 20.75
CA PRO A 386 16.29 21.24 20.57
C PRO A 386 15.92 22.73 20.43
N ALA A 387 14.67 23.07 20.10
CA ALA A 387 14.20 24.43 19.88
C ALA A 387 13.49 25.03 21.11
N LEU A 388 13.17 24.23 22.12
CA LEU A 388 12.33 24.62 23.26
C LEU A 388 13.16 25.07 24.46
N ASP A 389 12.61 25.95 25.29
CA ASP A 389 13.20 26.29 26.59
C ASP A 389 13.09 25.10 27.55
N PRO A 390 14.21 24.48 27.98
CA PRO A 390 14.18 23.30 28.85
C PRO A 390 13.67 23.60 30.27
N GLU A 391 13.74 24.85 30.76
CA GLU A 391 13.28 25.22 32.10
C GLU A 391 11.81 25.64 32.14
N ALA A 392 11.19 25.88 30.98
CA ALA A 392 9.80 26.27 30.91
C ALA A 392 8.87 25.11 31.35
N PRO A 393 7.67 25.43 31.86
CA PRO A 393 6.60 24.46 32.01
C PRO A 393 6.29 23.79 30.66
N VAL A 394 6.09 22.47 30.65
CA VAL A 394 5.80 21.72 29.42
C VAL A 394 4.54 22.21 28.70
N ALA A 395 3.57 22.74 29.45
CA ALA A 395 2.36 23.33 28.90
C ALA A 395 2.67 24.54 27.99
N ASP A 396 3.67 25.35 28.35
CA ASP A 396 4.07 26.52 27.56
C ASP A 396 4.76 26.06 26.26
N SER A 397 5.64 25.07 26.34
CA SER A 397 6.26 24.46 25.16
C SER A 397 5.24 23.76 24.24
N LEU A 398 4.21 23.14 24.80
CA LEU A 398 3.11 22.56 24.02
C LEU A 398 2.30 23.64 23.28
N ALA A 399 2.05 24.77 23.94
CA ALA A 399 1.38 25.92 23.32
C ALA A 399 2.22 26.51 22.18
N GLU A 400 3.53 26.65 22.39
CA GLU A 400 4.47 27.11 21.36
C GLU A 400 4.48 26.19 20.12
N ILE A 401 4.52 24.87 20.33
CA ILE A 401 4.44 23.89 19.24
C ILE A 401 3.09 24.02 18.51
N ALA A 402 1.99 24.13 19.25
CA ALA A 402 0.66 24.27 18.65
C ALA A 402 0.56 25.52 17.77
N GLU A 403 1.06 26.66 18.23
CA GLU A 403 1.11 27.92 17.47
C GLU A 403 1.96 27.79 16.20
N ALA A 404 3.10 27.10 16.27
CA ALA A 404 3.95 26.84 15.11
C ALA A 404 3.26 26.00 14.03
N TYR A 405 2.39 25.05 14.41
CA TYR A 405 1.61 24.25 13.47
C TYR A 405 0.37 24.97 12.92
N GLU A 406 -0.19 25.94 13.66
CA GLU A 406 -1.28 26.77 13.15
C GLU A 406 -0.80 27.82 12.13
N THR A 407 0.49 28.14 12.14
CA THR A 407 1.09 29.17 11.27
C THR A 407 1.83 28.61 10.05
N ALA A 408 2.00 27.28 9.96
CA ALA A 408 2.57 26.57 8.83
C ALA A 408 1.48 26.02 7.90
#